data_AF-A0A5I0EY26-F1
#
_entry.id   AF-A0A5I0EY26-F1
#
_cell.length_a   1.000
_cell.length_b   1.000
_cell.length_c   1.000
_cell.angle_alpha   90.00
_cell.angle_beta   90.00
_cell.angle_gamma   90.00
#
_symmetry.space_group_name_H-M   'P 1'
#
loop_
_entity.id
_entity.type
_entity.pdbx_description
1 polymer ?
#
loop_
_entity_poly.entity_id
_entity_poly.type
_entity_poly.pdbx_seq_one_letter_code
_entity_poly.pdbx_strand_id
1 'polypeptide(L)'
;MSTIIMDLCSYTRLGLSGYLVSRGVKKREINDIETVDELAIACGAHQPSVVFINEDCFIHTPSDSQQIKQIINQHPDTLFIVFMAIANVHFDEYLLVRKNLLISSKSIKPDSLDTILGDILKKESGISGTINLPTLSLSRTESSMLRMWMEGQGTIQISDRMNIKAKTVSSHKGNIKRKIKTHNKQVIYHVVRLTDNVTNGIFVNMR
;
A
#
# COMPACT_ATOMS: atom_id res chain seq x y z
N MET A 1 -0.59 20.04 -11.06
CA MET A 1 -0.91 19.08 -9.99
C MET A 1 0.40 18.58 -9.42
N SER A 2 0.68 18.78 -8.13
CA SER A 2 1.97 18.33 -7.56
C SER A 2 1.95 16.84 -7.25
N THR A 3 3.06 16.17 -7.58
CA THR A 3 3.34 14.77 -7.26
C THR A 3 4.68 14.68 -6.54
N ILE A 4 4.78 13.82 -5.54
CA ILE A 4 6.03 13.56 -4.81
C ILE A 4 6.46 12.12 -5.04
N ILE A 5 7.77 11.89 -5.20
CA ILE A 5 8.39 10.58 -5.26
C ILE A 5 9.46 10.50 -4.16
N MET A 6 9.23 9.62 -3.18
CA MET A 6 10.20 9.28 -2.14
C MET A 6 10.75 7.88 -2.40
N ASP A 7 11.89 7.79 -3.07
CA ASP A 7 12.58 6.52 -3.33
C ASP A 7 14.08 6.78 -3.47
N LEU A 8 14.91 6.00 -2.78
CA LEU A 8 16.37 6.08 -2.89
C LEU A 8 16.89 5.59 -4.26
N CYS A 9 16.10 4.79 -4.99
CA CYS A 9 16.49 4.22 -6.27
C CYS A 9 16.28 5.20 -7.45
N SER A 10 17.37 5.71 -8.01
CA SER A 10 17.34 6.63 -9.17
C SER A 10 16.60 6.07 -10.39
N TYR A 11 16.68 4.76 -10.65
CA TYR A 11 15.95 4.13 -11.76
C TYR A 11 14.43 4.14 -11.55
N THR A 12 13.99 3.93 -10.30
CA THR A 12 12.56 3.97 -9.97
C THR A 12 12.03 5.40 -10.11
N ARG A 13 12.77 6.39 -9.59
CA ARG A 13 12.45 7.82 -9.76
C ARG A 13 12.37 8.22 -11.23
N LEU A 14 13.35 7.81 -12.04
CA LEU A 14 13.37 8.06 -13.48
C LEU A 14 12.17 7.41 -14.19
N GLY A 15 11.86 6.15 -13.88
CA GLY A 15 10.73 5.42 -14.46
C GLY A 15 9.38 6.05 -14.14
N LEU A 16 9.15 6.39 -12.87
CA LEU A 16 7.92 7.07 -12.42
C LEU A 16 7.81 8.47 -13.01
N SER A 17 8.89 9.25 -13.03
CA SER A 17 8.92 10.57 -13.66
C SER A 17 8.60 10.50 -15.14
N GLY A 18 9.20 9.56 -15.87
CA GLY A 18 8.93 9.32 -17.28
C GLY A 18 7.48 8.94 -17.53
N TYR A 19 6.93 8.04 -16.71
CA TYR A 19 5.51 7.67 -16.74
C TYR A 19 4.60 8.89 -16.54
N LEU A 20 4.81 9.68 -15.47
CA LEU A 20 3.99 10.85 -15.15
C LEU A 20 4.05 11.91 -16.25
N VAL A 21 5.24 12.20 -16.79
CA VAL A 21 5.40 13.15 -17.91
C VAL A 21 4.67 12.67 -19.16
N SER A 22 4.72 11.36 -19.46
CA SER A 22 3.99 10.77 -20.59
C SER A 22 2.45 10.86 -20.45
N ARG A 23 1.95 11.17 -19.24
CA ARG A 23 0.53 11.37 -18.92
C ARG A 23 0.17 12.84 -18.67
N GLY A 24 1.08 13.77 -19.01
CA GLY A 24 0.82 15.21 -19.01
C GLY A 24 1.22 15.95 -17.73
N VAL A 25 1.79 15.26 -16.73
CA VAL A 25 2.32 15.94 -15.53
C VAL A 25 3.56 16.74 -15.92
N LYS A 26 3.59 18.03 -15.57
CA LYS A 26 4.75 18.88 -15.88
C LYS A 26 5.92 18.46 -15.00
N LYS A 27 7.13 18.35 -15.58
CA LYS A 27 8.34 17.95 -14.84
C LYS A 27 8.59 18.78 -13.58
N ARG A 28 8.31 20.09 -13.62
CA ARG A 28 8.44 21.01 -12.47
C ARG A 28 7.46 20.75 -11.32
N GLU A 29 6.43 19.92 -11.54
CA GLU A 29 5.44 19.55 -10.53
C GLU A 29 5.73 18.17 -9.90
N ILE A 30 6.79 17.49 -10.36
CA ILE A 30 7.27 16.22 -9.82
C ILE A 30 8.46 16.54 -8.90
N ASN A 31 8.30 16.25 -7.61
CA ASN A 31 9.32 16.50 -6.60
C ASN A 31 9.90 15.17 -6.12
N ASP A 32 11.21 14.99 -6.31
CA ASP A 32 11.96 13.88 -5.72
C ASP A 32 12.44 14.28 -4.33
N ILE A 33 12.25 13.41 -3.34
CA ILE A 33 12.71 13.58 -1.96
C ILE A 33 13.31 12.27 -1.44
N GLU A 34 14.10 12.34 -0.39
CA GLU A 34 14.84 11.17 0.13
C GLU A 34 14.48 10.83 1.58
N THR A 35 13.90 11.77 2.34
CA THR A 35 13.62 11.58 3.77
C THR A 35 12.14 11.78 4.15
N VAL A 36 11.73 11.20 5.28
CA VAL A 36 10.37 11.34 5.82
C VAL A 36 10.09 12.77 6.29
N ASP A 37 11.12 13.48 6.79
CA ASP A 37 11.00 14.90 7.18
C ASP A 37 10.74 15.80 5.96
N GLU A 38 11.48 15.60 4.87
CA GLU A 38 11.22 16.27 3.61
C GLU A 38 9.82 15.99 3.09
N LEU A 39 9.33 14.75 3.24
CA LEU A 39 7.98 14.38 2.85
C LEU A 39 6.93 15.18 3.64
N ALA A 40 7.09 15.30 4.96
CA ALA A 40 6.17 16.06 5.79
C ALA A 40 6.10 17.54 5.36
N ILE A 41 7.27 18.16 5.16
CA ILE A 41 7.38 19.55 4.71
C ILE A 41 6.75 19.72 3.33
N ALA A 42 7.08 18.83 2.39
CA ALA A 42 6.63 18.93 1.01
C ALA A 42 5.12 18.67 0.88
N CYS A 43 4.54 17.74 1.66
CA CYS A 43 3.09 17.53 1.69
C CYS A 43 2.35 18.76 2.23
N GLY A 44 2.88 19.40 3.27
CA GLY A 44 2.31 20.64 3.82
C GLY A 44 2.39 21.83 2.85
N ALA A 45 3.51 21.98 2.16
CA ALA A 45 3.75 23.09 1.25
C ALA A 45 3.04 22.96 -0.11
N HIS A 46 2.98 21.75 -0.66
CA HIS A 46 2.55 21.54 -2.05
C HIS A 46 1.18 20.85 -2.20
N GLN A 47 0.62 20.29 -1.13
CA GLN A 47 -0.64 19.55 -1.13
C GLN A 47 -0.77 18.59 -2.34
N PRO A 48 0.16 17.62 -2.46
CA PRO A 48 0.23 16.77 -3.64
C PRO A 48 -1.03 15.93 -3.79
N SER A 49 -1.43 15.67 -5.03
CA SER A 49 -2.55 14.74 -5.29
C SER A 49 -2.09 13.28 -5.20
N VAL A 50 -0.82 13.01 -5.47
CA VAL A 50 -0.23 11.67 -5.44
C VAL A 50 1.16 11.73 -4.80
N VAL A 51 1.45 10.75 -3.95
CA VAL A 51 2.78 10.53 -3.37
C VAL A 51 3.16 9.07 -3.58
N PHE A 52 4.29 8.84 -4.25
CA PHE A 52 4.91 7.53 -4.35
C PHE A 52 5.97 7.38 -3.26
N ILE A 53 5.99 6.24 -2.58
CA ILE A 53 6.90 5.97 -1.47
C ILE A 53 7.48 4.57 -1.64
N ASN A 54 8.80 4.42 -1.61
CA ASN A 54 9.42 3.12 -1.39
C ASN A 54 9.51 2.83 0.12
N GLU A 55 9.15 1.63 0.55
CA GLU A 55 9.22 1.28 1.97
C GLU A 55 10.63 1.34 2.55
N ASP A 56 11.67 1.10 1.74
CA ASP A 56 13.08 1.16 2.20
C ASP A 56 13.43 2.53 2.79
N CYS A 57 12.70 3.59 2.43
CA CYS A 57 12.90 4.94 2.94
C CYS A 57 12.49 5.11 4.42
N PHE A 58 11.71 4.20 5.01
CA PHE A 58 11.20 4.37 6.38
C PHE A 58 11.09 3.07 7.19
N ILE A 59 11.24 1.90 6.57
CA ILE A 59 10.98 0.61 7.22
C ILE A 59 11.99 0.27 8.32
N HIS A 60 13.19 0.85 8.26
CA HIS A 60 14.29 0.54 9.16
C HIS A 60 14.20 1.26 10.50
N THR A 61 13.44 2.36 10.57
CA THR A 61 13.32 3.18 11.78
C THR A 61 11.86 3.22 12.25
N PRO A 62 11.57 2.82 13.51
CA PRO A 62 10.21 2.90 14.04
C PRO A 62 9.65 4.33 14.07
N SER A 63 10.48 5.36 14.30
CA SER A 63 10.07 6.78 14.26
C SER A 63 9.53 7.16 12.88
N ASP A 64 10.26 6.78 11.83
CA ASP A 64 9.93 7.12 10.44
C ASP A 64 8.62 6.43 10.03
N SER A 65 8.45 5.16 10.42
CA SER A 65 7.19 4.44 10.24
C SER A 65 6.01 5.14 10.95
N GLN A 66 6.21 5.62 12.19
CA GLN A 66 5.17 6.38 12.90
C GLN A 66 4.88 7.73 12.25
N GLN A 67 5.89 8.43 11.76
CA GLN A 67 5.73 9.70 11.08
C GLN A 67 5.02 9.53 9.73
N ILE A 68 5.35 8.48 8.95
CA ILE A 68 4.63 8.14 7.73
C ILE A 68 3.13 7.89 8.00
N LYS A 69 2.79 7.15 9.07
CA LYS A 69 1.39 6.99 9.49
C LYS A 69 0.71 8.34 9.74
N GLN A 70 1.39 9.26 10.42
CA GLN A 70 0.85 10.58 10.72
C GLN A 70 0.63 11.38 9.44
N ILE A 71 1.61 11.42 8.54
CA ILE A 71 1.51 12.10 7.24
C ILE A 71 0.32 11.55 6.45
N ILE A 72 0.19 10.23 6.30
CA ILE A 72 -0.91 9.60 5.54
C ILE A 72 -2.28 10.00 6.12
N ASN A 73 -2.40 10.06 7.44
CA ASN A 73 -3.66 10.43 8.11
C ASN A 73 -3.97 11.93 8.02
N GLN A 74 -2.94 12.79 7.98
CA GLN A 74 -3.10 14.25 7.87
C GLN A 74 -3.47 14.71 6.46
N HIS A 75 -3.26 13.87 5.44
CA HIS A 75 -3.51 14.20 4.04
C HIS A 75 -4.55 13.24 3.39
N PRO A 76 -5.83 13.30 3.78
CA PRO A 76 -6.86 12.39 3.29
C PRO A 76 -7.17 12.53 1.79
N ASP A 77 -6.91 13.70 1.20
CA ASP A 77 -7.12 13.98 -0.23
C ASP A 77 -5.92 13.62 -1.12
N THR A 78 -4.80 13.19 -0.51
CA THR A 78 -3.59 12.75 -1.21
C THR A 78 -3.60 11.24 -1.33
N LEU A 79 -3.46 10.71 -2.54
CA LEU A 79 -3.26 9.27 -2.73
C LEU A 79 -1.79 8.90 -2.45
N PHE A 80 -1.57 8.07 -1.45
CA PHE A 80 -0.28 7.45 -1.16
C PHE A 80 -0.17 6.08 -1.82
N ILE A 81 0.90 5.86 -2.60
CA ILE A 81 1.24 4.58 -3.21
C ILE A 81 2.57 4.12 -2.60
N VAL A 82 2.51 3.10 -1.75
CA VAL A 82 3.69 2.52 -1.10
C VAL A 82 4.15 1.28 -1.86
N PHE A 83 5.37 1.33 -2.35
CA PHE A 83 6.04 0.22 -3.00
C PHE A 83 6.73 -0.69 -2.00
N MET A 84 6.44 -1.98 -2.11
CA MET A 84 7.15 -3.05 -1.42
C MET A 84 8.51 -3.31 -2.07
N ALA A 85 9.54 -3.36 -1.26
CA ALA A 85 10.89 -3.84 -1.48
C ALA A 85 10.99 -5.32 -1.09
N ILE A 86 10.30 -6.18 -1.84
CA ILE A 86 10.53 -7.64 -1.79
C ILE A 86 11.33 -8.04 -3.04
N ALA A 87 12.59 -8.41 -2.83
CA ALA A 87 13.40 -8.98 -3.90
C ALA A 87 12.83 -10.34 -4.36
N ASN A 88 12.87 -10.59 -5.68
CA ASN A 88 12.56 -11.89 -6.29
C ASN A 88 11.13 -12.41 -6.06
N VAL A 89 10.17 -11.53 -5.80
CA VAL A 89 8.76 -11.91 -5.72
C VAL A 89 7.93 -11.00 -6.62
N HIS A 90 7.43 -11.57 -7.72
CA HIS A 90 6.49 -10.89 -8.60
C HIS A 90 5.14 -10.74 -7.90
N PHE A 91 4.76 -9.51 -7.61
CA PHE A 91 3.42 -9.13 -7.17
C PHE A 91 2.96 -7.97 -8.03
N ASP A 92 2.38 -8.30 -9.18
CA ASP A 92 1.91 -7.31 -10.18
C ASP A 92 0.52 -6.75 -9.83
N GLU A 93 0.04 -7.05 -8.63
CA GLU A 93 -1.25 -6.60 -8.10
C GLU A 93 -1.06 -5.40 -7.16
N TYR A 94 -2.17 -4.76 -6.84
CA TYR A 94 -2.22 -3.67 -5.88
C TYR A 94 -3.41 -3.82 -4.92
N LEU A 95 -3.23 -3.29 -3.72
CA LEU A 95 -4.18 -3.38 -2.62
C LEU A 95 -4.44 -2.00 -2.04
N LEU A 96 -5.68 -1.53 -2.15
CA LEU A 96 -6.13 -0.34 -1.42
C LEU A 96 -6.34 -0.73 0.04
N VAL A 97 -5.44 -0.33 0.95
CA VAL A 97 -5.51 -0.71 2.36
C VAL A 97 -6.21 0.34 3.23
N ARG A 98 -6.28 1.58 2.76
CA ARG A 98 -7.16 2.66 3.23
C ARG A 98 -7.64 3.48 2.04
N LYS A 99 -8.64 4.34 2.22
CA LYS A 99 -9.23 5.14 1.12
C LYS A 99 -8.20 5.94 0.31
N ASN A 100 -7.13 6.39 0.95
CA ASN A 100 -6.07 7.19 0.36
C ASN A 100 -4.70 6.48 0.36
N LEU A 101 -4.65 5.16 0.57
CA LEU A 101 -3.40 4.41 0.69
C LEU A 101 -3.46 3.08 -0.03
N LEU A 102 -2.55 2.91 -0.99
CA LEU A 102 -2.40 1.73 -1.82
C LEU A 102 -1.01 1.11 -1.61
N ILE A 103 -0.95 -0.21 -1.54
CA ILE A 103 0.29 -0.99 -1.47
C ILE A 103 0.42 -1.80 -2.76
N SER A 104 1.60 -1.73 -3.37
CA SER A 104 1.95 -2.49 -4.57
C SER A 104 3.42 -2.89 -4.54
N SER A 105 3.87 -3.77 -5.43
CA SER A 105 5.31 -3.88 -5.72
C SER A 105 5.72 -2.84 -6.78
N LYS A 106 7.04 -2.70 -6.97
CA LYS A 106 7.62 -1.89 -8.07
C LYS A 106 7.37 -2.49 -9.47
N SER A 107 6.92 -3.74 -9.57
CA SER A 107 6.56 -4.36 -10.86
C SER A 107 5.15 -4.03 -11.34
N ILE A 108 4.46 -3.08 -10.69
CA ILE A 108 3.17 -2.59 -11.15
C ILE A 108 3.25 -2.13 -12.61
N LYS A 109 2.30 -2.58 -13.42
CA LYS A 109 2.26 -2.27 -14.85
C LYS A 109 1.76 -0.84 -15.07
N PRO A 110 2.24 -0.12 -16.10
CA PRO A 110 1.73 1.20 -16.46
C PRO A 110 0.21 1.24 -16.63
N ASP A 111 -0.40 0.23 -17.25
CA ASP A 111 -1.87 0.16 -17.43
C ASP A 111 -2.63 0.08 -16.08
N SER A 112 -2.03 -0.55 -15.08
CA SER A 112 -2.59 -0.58 -13.72
C SER A 112 -2.49 0.79 -13.06
N LEU A 113 -1.36 1.50 -13.22
CA LEU A 113 -1.23 2.88 -12.78
C LEU A 113 -2.21 3.80 -13.50
N ASP A 114 -2.45 3.62 -14.81
CA ASP A 114 -3.43 4.40 -15.57
C ASP A 114 -4.85 4.19 -15.04
N THR A 115 -5.18 2.98 -14.61
CA THR A 115 -6.48 2.69 -13.97
C THR A 115 -6.61 3.37 -12.61
N ILE A 116 -5.53 3.43 -11.83
CA ILE A 116 -5.52 4.03 -10.48
C ILE A 116 -5.52 5.57 -10.57
N LEU A 117 -4.72 6.11 -11.47
CA LEU A 117 -4.35 7.53 -11.55
C LEU A 117 -5.11 8.28 -12.63
N GLY A 118 -5.75 7.61 -13.58
CA GLY A 118 -6.37 8.24 -14.75
C GLY A 118 -7.32 9.37 -14.37
N ASP A 119 -8.20 9.15 -13.39
CA ASP A 119 -9.15 10.17 -12.93
C ASP A 119 -8.48 11.24 -12.06
N ILE A 120 -7.40 10.90 -11.36
CA ILE A 120 -6.65 11.86 -10.54
C ILE A 120 -5.92 12.84 -11.47
N LEU A 121 -5.18 12.32 -12.45
CA LEU A 121 -4.34 13.09 -13.36
C LEU A 121 -5.15 13.94 -14.36
N LYS A 122 -6.38 13.53 -14.70
CA LYS A 122 -7.26 14.27 -15.63
C LYS A 122 -7.97 15.48 -15.01
N LYS A 123 -7.86 15.71 -13.70
CA LYS A 123 -8.60 16.81 -13.06
C LYS A 123 -8.04 18.18 -13.40
N GLU A 124 -8.86 18.92 -14.14
CA GLU A 124 -8.83 20.39 -14.17
C GLU A 124 -9.83 21.03 -13.20
N SER A 125 -10.68 20.26 -12.48
CA SER A 125 -11.82 20.82 -11.74
C SER A 125 -12.24 20.02 -10.49
N GLY A 126 -11.81 20.49 -9.31
CA GLY A 126 -12.57 20.58 -8.03
C GLY A 126 -13.20 19.35 -7.36
N ILE A 127 -13.33 18.20 -8.01
CA ILE A 127 -13.99 17.00 -7.46
C ILE A 127 -12.91 16.07 -6.88
N SER A 128 -12.99 15.66 -5.62
CA SER A 128 -12.03 14.70 -5.03
C SER A 128 -12.16 13.33 -5.71
N GLY A 129 -11.03 12.69 -6.01
CA GLY A 129 -10.95 11.67 -7.06
C GLY A 129 -11.14 10.35 -6.37
N THR A 130 -12.34 9.80 -6.45
CA THR A 130 -12.65 8.58 -5.72
C THR A 130 -12.07 7.40 -6.47
N ILE A 131 -11.05 6.76 -5.89
CA ILE A 131 -10.58 5.47 -6.38
C ILE A 131 -11.70 4.46 -6.20
N ASN A 132 -12.28 4.00 -7.31
CA ASN A 132 -13.34 3.00 -7.30
C ASN A 132 -12.76 1.58 -7.14
N LEU A 133 -12.07 1.34 -6.01
CA LEU A 133 -11.48 0.06 -5.66
C LEU A 133 -11.94 -0.37 -4.26
N PRO A 134 -12.32 -1.64 -4.06
CA PRO A 134 -12.65 -2.11 -2.72
C PRO A 134 -11.43 -2.02 -1.80
N THR A 135 -11.62 -1.44 -0.61
CA THR A 135 -10.60 -1.45 0.43
C THR A 135 -10.44 -2.86 0.99
N LEU A 136 -9.18 -3.32 1.09
CA LEU A 136 -8.81 -4.58 1.70
C LEU A 136 -9.38 -4.66 3.12
N SER A 137 -10.21 -5.68 3.35
CA SER A 137 -10.83 -5.91 4.65
C SER A 137 -10.89 -7.40 4.98
N LEU A 138 -10.61 -7.72 6.23
CA LEU A 138 -10.71 -9.07 6.78
C LEU A 138 -11.88 -9.14 7.75
N SER A 139 -12.55 -10.27 7.81
CA SER A 139 -13.45 -10.58 8.94
C SER A 139 -12.64 -10.76 10.22
N ARG A 140 -13.31 -10.70 11.37
CA ARG A 140 -12.68 -11.01 12.68
C ARG A 140 -11.98 -12.37 12.69
N THR A 141 -12.62 -13.39 12.13
CA THR A 141 -12.07 -14.75 12.04
C THR A 141 -10.84 -14.81 11.14
N GLU A 142 -10.89 -14.17 9.97
CA GLU A 142 -9.73 -14.09 9.07
C GLU A 142 -8.56 -13.33 9.69
N SER A 143 -8.82 -12.23 10.40
CA SER A 143 -7.79 -11.44 11.08
C SER A 143 -7.12 -12.23 12.21
N SER A 144 -7.91 -12.86 13.08
CA SER A 144 -7.39 -13.71 14.16
C SER A 144 -6.57 -14.89 13.62
N MET A 145 -7.10 -15.56 12.60
CA MET A 145 -6.38 -16.64 11.93
C MET A 145 -5.09 -16.17 11.28
N LEU A 146 -5.12 -15.04 10.57
CA LEU A 146 -3.96 -14.49 9.90
C LEU A 146 -2.86 -14.23 10.93
N ARG A 147 -3.18 -13.63 12.09
CA ARG A 147 -2.22 -13.43 13.17
C ARG A 147 -1.54 -14.74 13.62
N MET A 148 -2.31 -15.78 13.92
CA MET A 148 -1.74 -17.08 14.30
C MET A 148 -0.92 -17.72 13.16
N TRP A 149 -1.38 -17.57 11.92
CA TRP A 149 -0.66 -18.08 10.76
C TRP A 149 0.67 -17.33 10.56
N MET A 150 0.67 -16.03 10.85
CA MET A 150 1.85 -15.17 10.82
C MET A 150 2.85 -15.55 11.92
N GLU A 151 2.39 -15.94 13.10
CA GLU A 151 3.20 -16.50 14.18
C GLU A 151 3.79 -17.90 13.88
N GLY A 152 3.54 -18.44 12.68
CA GLY A 152 4.09 -19.72 12.24
C GLY A 152 3.22 -20.93 12.59
N GLN A 153 2.03 -20.72 13.15
CA GLN A 153 1.17 -21.84 13.56
C GLN A 153 0.64 -22.63 12.36
N GLY A 154 0.64 -23.96 12.52
CA GLY A 154 0.11 -24.91 11.55
C GLY A 154 -1.42 -24.92 11.49
N THR A 155 -1.98 -25.54 10.45
CA THR A 155 -3.44 -25.65 10.29
C THR A 155 -4.12 -26.33 11.49
N ILE A 156 -3.53 -27.39 12.04
CA ILE A 156 -4.08 -28.12 13.20
C ILE A 156 -4.05 -27.25 14.46
N GLN A 157 -2.92 -26.62 14.77
CA GLN A 157 -2.78 -25.72 15.92
C GLN A 157 -3.80 -24.56 15.89
N ILE A 158 -3.99 -23.95 14.72
CA ILE A 158 -5.01 -22.91 14.51
C ILE A 158 -6.41 -23.48 14.70
N SER A 159 -6.67 -24.68 14.16
CA SER A 159 -7.94 -25.39 14.31
C SER A 159 -8.33 -25.55 15.77
N ASP A 160 -7.38 -26.05 16.58
CA ASP A 160 -7.58 -26.33 18.00
C ASP A 160 -7.77 -25.03 18.79
N ARG A 161 -6.93 -24.02 18.56
CA ARG A 161 -7.03 -22.72 19.26
C ARG A 161 -8.31 -21.96 18.95
N MET A 162 -8.77 -22.02 17.70
CA MET A 162 -10.01 -21.34 17.28
C MET A 162 -11.27 -22.17 17.51
N ASN A 163 -11.13 -23.43 17.94
CA ASN A 163 -12.22 -24.39 18.06
C ASN A 163 -13.07 -24.50 16.77
N ILE A 164 -12.41 -24.61 15.61
CA ILE A 164 -13.04 -24.83 14.30
C ILE A 164 -12.44 -26.04 13.61
N LYS A 165 -13.06 -26.53 12.52
CA LYS A 165 -12.52 -27.67 11.75
C LYS A 165 -11.32 -27.24 10.90
N ALA A 166 -10.34 -28.14 10.72
CA ALA A 166 -9.15 -27.87 9.91
C ALA A 166 -9.50 -27.47 8.45
N LYS A 167 -10.58 -28.04 7.90
CA LYS A 167 -11.11 -27.64 6.58
C LYS A 167 -11.57 -26.18 6.53
N THR A 168 -12.13 -25.67 7.62
CA THR A 168 -12.54 -24.27 7.77
C THR A 168 -11.31 -23.38 7.85
N VAL A 169 -10.24 -23.82 8.52
CA VAL A 169 -8.95 -23.11 8.51
C VAL A 169 -8.41 -22.97 7.08
N SER A 170 -8.39 -24.05 6.32
CA SER A 170 -7.96 -24.02 4.91
C SER A 170 -8.82 -23.10 4.05
N SER A 171 -10.14 -23.05 4.29
CA SER A 171 -11.06 -22.16 3.59
C SER A 171 -10.74 -20.68 3.85
N HIS A 172 -10.57 -20.29 5.12
CA HIS A 172 -10.20 -18.92 5.48
C HIS A 172 -8.82 -18.51 4.92
N LYS A 173 -7.83 -19.41 4.92
CA LYS A 173 -6.54 -19.18 4.23
C LYS A 173 -6.76 -18.89 2.74
N GLY A 174 -7.66 -19.62 2.09
CA GLY A 174 -8.06 -19.37 0.70
C GLY A 174 -8.71 -17.99 0.49
N ASN A 175 -9.58 -17.57 1.42
CA ASN A 175 -10.21 -16.26 1.36
C ASN A 175 -9.21 -15.11 1.57
N ILE A 176 -8.29 -15.24 2.52
CA ILE A 176 -7.20 -14.28 2.74
C ILE A 176 -6.34 -14.16 1.47
N LYS A 177 -5.95 -15.29 0.86
CA LYS A 177 -5.19 -15.30 -0.41
C LYS A 177 -5.93 -14.57 -1.52
N ARG A 178 -7.25 -14.78 -1.65
CA ARG A 178 -8.07 -14.09 -2.65
C ARG A 178 -8.15 -12.58 -2.40
N LYS A 179 -8.30 -12.17 -1.13
CA LYS A 179 -8.40 -10.76 -0.74
C LYS A 179 -7.08 -9.99 -0.93
N ILE A 180 -5.95 -10.62 -0.61
CA ILE A 180 -4.59 -10.08 -0.81
C ILE A 180 -4.12 -10.29 -2.26
N LYS A 181 -4.88 -11.05 -3.05
CA LYS A 181 -4.61 -11.36 -4.46
C LYS A 181 -3.27 -12.07 -4.70
N THR A 182 -2.92 -13.01 -3.83
CA THR A 182 -1.69 -13.80 -4.00
C THR A 182 -1.76 -15.14 -3.29
N HIS A 183 -1.09 -16.14 -3.85
CA HIS A 183 -0.88 -17.43 -3.20
C HIS A 183 0.45 -17.50 -2.43
N ASN A 184 1.34 -16.53 -2.65
CA ASN A 184 2.66 -16.49 -2.05
C ASN A 184 2.56 -16.04 -0.59
N LYS A 185 2.94 -16.92 0.32
CA LYS A 185 2.91 -16.65 1.77
C LYS A 185 3.79 -15.45 2.12
N GLN A 186 4.95 -15.30 1.50
CA GLN A 186 5.89 -14.20 1.77
C GLN A 186 5.29 -12.83 1.42
N VAL A 187 4.55 -12.73 0.31
CA VAL A 187 3.83 -11.49 -0.03
C VAL A 187 2.77 -11.19 1.02
N ILE A 188 1.99 -12.19 1.45
CA ILE A 188 0.99 -12.02 2.50
C ILE A 188 1.65 -11.51 3.78
N TYR A 189 2.77 -12.12 4.19
CA TYR A 189 3.53 -11.68 5.36
C TYR A 189 3.93 -10.22 5.26
N HIS A 190 4.50 -9.86 4.13
CA HIS A 190 5.03 -8.55 3.90
C HIS A 190 3.94 -7.48 3.83
N VAL A 191 2.82 -7.76 3.15
CA VAL A 191 1.65 -6.88 3.12
C VAL A 191 1.14 -6.61 4.53
N VAL A 192 1.03 -7.63 5.39
CA VAL A 192 0.60 -7.45 6.78
C VAL A 192 1.58 -6.54 7.53
N ARG A 193 2.88 -6.86 7.50
CA ARG A 193 3.92 -6.08 8.18
C ARG A 193 3.96 -4.64 7.69
N LEU A 194 3.95 -4.42 6.39
CA LEU A 194 3.97 -3.09 5.80
C LEU A 194 2.71 -2.31 6.19
N THR A 195 1.54 -2.94 6.11
CA THR A 195 0.28 -2.31 6.56
C THR A 195 0.32 -1.93 8.04
N ASP A 196 0.96 -2.72 8.90
CA ASP A 196 1.19 -2.39 10.31
C ASP A 196 2.18 -1.22 10.48
N ASN A 197 3.09 -0.99 9.54
CA ASN A 197 4.05 0.13 9.57
C ASN A 197 3.52 1.42 8.96
N VAL A 198 2.55 1.37 8.05
CA VAL A 198 1.94 2.56 7.44
C VAL A 198 0.51 2.83 7.92
N THR A 199 -0.09 1.94 8.72
CA THR A 199 -1.41 2.12 9.36
C THR A 199 -1.46 1.42 10.74
N ASN A 200 -2.67 1.16 11.26
CA ASN A 200 -2.92 0.33 12.44
C ASN A 200 -3.29 -1.12 12.07
N GLY A 201 -2.73 -1.62 10.97
CA GLY A 201 -2.97 -2.95 10.42
C GLY A 201 -4.13 -3.05 9.43
N ILE A 202 -4.38 -4.26 8.91
CA ILE A 202 -5.45 -4.47 7.93
C ILE A 202 -6.81 -4.20 8.57
N PHE A 203 -7.69 -3.47 7.86
CA PHE A 203 -9.02 -3.16 8.36
C PHE A 203 -9.81 -4.44 8.65
N VAL A 204 -10.39 -4.52 9.85
CA VAL A 204 -11.24 -5.63 10.27
C VAL A 204 -12.70 -5.21 10.19
N ASN A 205 -13.46 -5.87 9.32
CA ASN A 205 -14.90 -5.68 9.23
C ASN A 205 -15.56 -6.29 10.47
N MET A 206 -16.22 -5.44 11.25
CA MET A 206 -16.90 -5.79 12.49
C MET A 206 -18.34 -6.27 12.28
N ARG A 207 -18.86 -6.15 11.06
CA ARG A 207 -20.18 -6.66 10.66
C ARG A 207 -20.18 -8.19 10.59
#